data_AF-A0A076MK11-F1
#
_entry.id   AF-A0A076MK11-F1
#
_cell.length_a   1.000
_cell.length_b   1.000
_cell.length_c   1.000
_cell.angle_alpha   90.00
_cell.angle_beta   90.00
_cell.angle_gamma   90.00
#
_symmetry.space_group_name_H-M   'P 1'
#
loop_
_entity.id
_entity.type
_entity.pdbx_description
1 polymer ?
#
loop_
_entity_poly.entity_id
_entity_poly.type
_entity_poly.pdbx_seq_one_letter_code
_entity_poly.pdbx_strand_id
1 'polypeptide(L)'
;MFPWTPLVVGLRDYVHKNGFRSVIFGFSGGIDSAVTTAPAVDALGPDSVHGMSVPSRYSSARHGPDVTVQPGGTLVLATGNKTELAAQRGVLSRKLSDPGAIIPSMPLLEGTVVMAGNVRPVADERDGLLTFLAQQRYVLRLAARGLNDAQARLTPTRSALSIVGLVKHVTSAERRWMAAVRGSPAAGEDVTDFVVGQGETLADVLTAYDSAARETEEIVAGIPDLGQPVRVPWLPDEVDAWSVRWVLLHLIQETARHAGHADILREHIDGATAVPLMAAAEGWPVRPWLKPRSPSG
;
A
#
# COMPACT_ATOMS: atom_id res chain seq x y z
N MET A 1 20.56 -16.97 4.49
CA MET A 1 19.38 -17.78 4.87
C MET A 1 18.20 -17.29 4.03
N PHE A 2 17.60 -18.13 3.18
CA PHE A 2 16.46 -17.72 2.36
C PHE A 2 15.27 -17.37 3.28
N PRO A 3 14.54 -16.25 3.07
CA PRO A 3 13.48 -15.77 3.96
C PRO A 3 12.17 -16.61 3.91
N TRP A 4 12.19 -17.82 3.33
CA TRP A 4 11.02 -18.65 3.10
C TRP A 4 10.31 -19.07 4.39
N THR A 5 11.06 -19.61 5.35
CA THR A 5 10.50 -20.14 6.59
C THR A 5 9.82 -19.07 7.44
N PRO A 6 10.43 -17.88 7.68
CA PRO A 6 9.74 -16.80 8.36
C PRO A 6 8.44 -16.33 7.68
N LEU A 7 8.41 -16.28 6.34
CA LEU A 7 7.21 -15.89 5.59
C LEU A 7 6.06 -16.90 5.75
N VAL A 8 6.36 -18.19 5.62
CA VAL A 8 5.37 -19.26 5.79
C VAL A 8 4.79 -19.28 7.20
N VAL A 9 5.66 -19.15 8.22
CA VAL A 9 5.24 -19.12 9.63
C VAL A 9 4.41 -17.88 9.93
N GLY A 10 4.90 -16.69 9.54
CA GLY A 10 4.20 -15.43 9.77
C GLY A 10 2.81 -15.39 9.11
N LEU A 11 2.71 -15.90 7.88
CA LEU A 11 1.44 -15.97 7.16
C LEU A 11 0.47 -16.95 7.83
N ARG A 12 0.92 -18.15 8.19
CA ARG A 12 0.10 -19.15 8.89
C ARG A 12 -0.43 -18.60 10.20
N ASP A 13 0.44 -18.02 11.01
CA ASP A 13 0.09 -17.47 12.32
C ASP A 13 -0.87 -16.31 12.19
N TYR A 14 -0.65 -15.40 11.22
CA TYR A 14 -1.57 -14.30 10.96
C TYR A 14 -2.97 -14.80 10.59
N VAL A 15 -3.08 -15.73 9.63
CA VAL A 15 -4.36 -16.23 9.14
C VAL A 15 -5.14 -16.94 10.26
N HIS A 16 -4.49 -17.84 10.99
CA HIS A 16 -5.12 -18.57 12.09
C HIS A 16 -5.47 -17.66 13.28
N LYS A 17 -4.57 -16.74 13.66
CA LYS A 17 -4.82 -15.79 14.77
C LYS A 17 -6.03 -14.91 14.51
N ASN A 18 -6.32 -14.58 13.25
CA ASN A 18 -7.47 -13.79 12.85
C ASN A 18 -8.72 -14.64 12.55
N GLY A 19 -8.67 -15.97 12.74
CA GLY A 19 -9.81 -16.86 12.56
C GLY A 19 -10.20 -17.13 11.10
N PHE A 20 -9.33 -16.78 10.15
CA PHE A 20 -9.57 -17.06 8.74
C PHE A 20 -9.34 -18.54 8.44
N ARG A 21 -10.20 -19.11 7.59
CA ARG A 21 -10.13 -20.52 7.17
C ARG A 21 -9.55 -20.71 5.77
N SER A 22 -9.56 -19.66 4.96
CA SER A 22 -8.99 -19.65 3.63
C SER A 22 -8.64 -18.23 3.21
N VAL A 23 -7.82 -18.12 2.16
CA VAL A 23 -7.42 -16.85 1.54
C VAL A 23 -7.81 -16.84 0.07
N ILE A 24 -8.30 -15.69 -0.39
CA ILE A 24 -8.57 -15.42 -1.80
C ILE A 24 -7.64 -14.31 -2.23
N PHE A 25 -7.05 -14.44 -3.40
CA PHE A 25 -6.08 -13.50 -3.93
C PHE A 25 -6.25 -13.39 -5.46
N GLY A 26 -5.87 -12.25 -6.04
CA GLY A 26 -6.02 -11.97 -7.47
C GLY A 26 -4.74 -12.27 -8.25
N PHE A 27 -4.84 -13.04 -9.36
CA PHE A 27 -3.70 -13.42 -10.22
C PHE A 27 -3.80 -12.73 -11.57
N SER A 28 -2.76 -11.99 -11.96
CA SER A 28 -2.58 -11.44 -13.31
C SER A 28 -1.88 -12.43 -14.25
N GLY A 29 -1.41 -13.58 -13.73
CA GLY A 29 -0.69 -14.63 -14.46
C GLY A 29 0.84 -14.45 -14.50
N GLY A 30 1.39 -13.48 -13.77
CA GLY A 30 2.84 -13.21 -13.71
C GLY A 30 3.63 -14.06 -12.68
N ILE A 31 4.95 -13.91 -12.69
CA ILE A 31 5.86 -14.59 -11.74
C ILE A 31 5.61 -14.17 -10.28
N ASP A 32 5.30 -12.91 -10.03
CA ASP A 32 5.04 -12.36 -8.68
C ASP A 32 3.86 -13.05 -8.01
N SER A 33 2.88 -13.37 -8.83
CA SER A 33 1.67 -14.11 -8.53
C SER A 33 2.01 -15.54 -8.06
N ALA A 34 2.93 -16.22 -8.73
CA ALA A 34 3.42 -17.53 -8.32
C ALA A 34 4.26 -17.47 -7.02
N VAL A 35 5.11 -16.44 -6.89
CA VAL A 35 5.96 -16.21 -5.70
C VAL A 35 5.12 -15.86 -4.46
N THR A 36 3.92 -15.28 -4.65
CA THR A 36 2.96 -15.02 -3.56
C THR A 36 2.12 -16.25 -3.21
N THR A 37 1.72 -17.03 -4.21
CA THR A 37 0.89 -18.25 -4.03
C THR A 37 1.63 -19.32 -3.24
N ALA A 38 2.89 -19.57 -3.59
CA ALA A 38 3.64 -20.68 -3.04
C ALA A 38 3.80 -20.64 -1.50
N PRO A 39 4.19 -19.52 -0.86
CA PRO A 39 4.24 -19.46 0.60
C PRO A 39 2.84 -19.53 1.25
N ALA A 40 1.77 -19.12 0.56
CA ALA A 40 0.40 -19.26 1.06
C ALA A 40 -0.06 -20.72 1.09
N VAL A 41 0.26 -21.49 0.05
CA VAL A 41 -0.01 -22.94 0.00
C VAL A 41 0.79 -23.67 1.06
N ASP A 42 2.08 -23.35 1.22
CA ASP A 42 2.91 -23.93 2.28
C ASP A 42 2.41 -23.55 3.69
N ALA A 43 1.84 -22.36 3.85
CA ALA A 43 1.31 -21.87 5.12
C ALA A 43 -0.02 -22.52 5.49
N LEU A 44 -0.97 -22.62 4.54
CA LEU A 44 -2.38 -22.89 4.83
C LEU A 44 -2.89 -24.23 4.26
N GLY A 45 -2.11 -24.85 3.38
CA GLY A 45 -2.53 -25.99 2.59
C GLY A 45 -3.30 -25.56 1.33
N PRO A 46 -3.25 -26.39 0.28
CA PRO A 46 -3.79 -26.05 -1.04
C PRO A 46 -5.32 -25.88 -1.06
N ASP A 47 -6.04 -26.56 -0.16
CA ASP A 47 -7.51 -26.43 -0.06
C ASP A 47 -7.97 -25.08 0.52
N SER A 48 -7.07 -24.37 1.20
CA SER A 48 -7.36 -23.10 1.87
C SER A 48 -6.86 -21.88 1.08
N VAL A 49 -6.40 -22.09 -0.16
CA VAL A 49 -5.83 -21.03 -1.01
C VAL A 49 -6.59 -21.01 -2.33
N HIS A 50 -7.24 -19.89 -2.64
CA HIS A 50 -8.10 -19.75 -3.81
C HIS A 50 -7.66 -18.59 -4.71
N GLY A 51 -7.26 -18.89 -5.94
CA GLY A 51 -6.89 -17.86 -6.92
C GLY A 51 -8.09 -17.32 -7.71
N MET A 52 -8.19 -16.01 -7.84
CA MET A 52 -9.12 -15.34 -8.76
C MET A 52 -8.34 -14.76 -9.94
N SER A 53 -8.58 -15.24 -11.15
CA SER A 53 -7.95 -14.68 -12.36
C SER A 53 -8.55 -13.31 -12.68
N VAL A 54 -7.70 -12.32 -12.94
CA VAL A 54 -8.10 -10.97 -13.33
C VAL A 54 -7.60 -10.69 -14.76
N PRO A 55 -8.28 -11.20 -15.79
CA PRO A 55 -7.82 -11.07 -17.17
C PRO A 55 -7.87 -9.61 -17.64
N SER A 56 -6.92 -9.23 -18.49
CA SER A 56 -6.90 -7.93 -19.16
C SER A 56 -6.93 -8.12 -20.69
N ARG A 57 -7.14 -7.04 -21.44
CA ARG A 57 -7.09 -7.08 -22.91
C ARG A 57 -5.73 -7.50 -23.50
N TYR A 58 -4.67 -7.53 -22.69
CA TYR A 58 -3.34 -7.98 -23.09
C TYR A 58 -3.07 -9.45 -22.73
N SER A 59 -4.01 -10.12 -22.03
CA SER A 59 -3.91 -11.54 -21.71
C SER A 59 -4.05 -12.37 -22.99
N SER A 60 -2.97 -13.06 -23.39
CA SER A 60 -2.97 -13.86 -24.62
C SER A 60 -3.98 -15.02 -24.55
N ALA A 61 -4.55 -15.43 -25.69
CA ALA A 61 -5.49 -16.55 -25.77
C ALA A 61 -4.90 -17.91 -25.32
N ARG A 62 -3.57 -18.08 -25.34
CA ARG A 62 -2.86 -19.25 -24.77
C ARG A 62 -2.78 -19.24 -23.23
N HIS A 63 -3.18 -18.14 -22.61
CA HIS A 63 -3.34 -17.94 -21.17
C HIS A 63 -4.83 -17.74 -20.80
N GLY A 64 -5.75 -18.18 -21.67
CA GLY A 64 -7.18 -18.27 -21.36
C GLY A 64 -7.46 -19.30 -20.26
N PRO A 65 -8.59 -19.20 -19.54
CA PRO A 65 -8.90 -20.06 -18.41
C PRO A 65 -9.25 -21.48 -18.86
N ASP A 66 -8.27 -22.35 -19.01
CA ASP A 66 -8.50 -23.81 -18.93
C ASP A 66 -8.55 -24.21 -17.44
N VAL A 67 -9.71 -23.94 -16.84
CA VAL A 67 -9.99 -24.25 -15.43
C VAL A 67 -10.54 -25.67 -15.34
N THR A 68 -9.75 -26.58 -14.76
CA THR A 68 -10.23 -27.90 -14.31
C THR A 68 -9.95 -28.06 -12.81
N VAL A 69 -11.00 -28.26 -12.02
CA VAL A 69 -11.03 -28.46 -10.56
C VAL A 69 -11.04 -29.97 -10.25
N GLN A 70 -10.62 -30.42 -9.06
CA GLN A 70 -10.95 -31.78 -8.55
C GLN A 70 -11.99 -31.75 -7.46
N PRO A 71 -12.69 -32.88 -7.25
CA PRO A 71 -13.39 -33.11 -6.01
C PRO A 71 -12.39 -33.04 -4.84
N GLY A 72 -12.53 -32.00 -3.99
CA GLY A 72 -11.64 -31.76 -2.84
C GLY A 72 -11.51 -30.29 -2.43
N GLY A 73 -11.70 -29.34 -3.35
CA GLY A 73 -11.75 -27.90 -3.02
C GLY A 73 -10.46 -27.10 -3.28
N THR A 74 -9.35 -27.74 -3.61
CA THR A 74 -8.16 -27.05 -4.11
C THR A 74 -8.38 -26.50 -5.53
N LEU A 75 -8.10 -25.20 -5.74
CA LEU A 75 -8.00 -24.57 -7.06
C LEU A 75 -6.51 -24.42 -7.43
N VAL A 76 -6.00 -25.22 -8.38
CA VAL A 76 -4.67 -25.02 -8.99
C VAL A 76 -4.84 -24.45 -10.39
N LEU A 77 -4.20 -23.32 -10.68
CA LEU A 77 -4.06 -22.80 -12.05
C LEU A 77 -2.58 -22.58 -12.37
N ALA A 78 -2.10 -23.32 -13.37
CA ALA A 78 -0.72 -23.35 -13.82
C ALA A 78 -0.51 -22.43 -15.03
N THR A 79 0.55 -21.63 -15.02
CA THR A 79 1.11 -21.00 -16.22
C THR A 79 2.27 -21.85 -16.76
N GLY A 80 2.25 -22.16 -18.06
CA GLY A 80 3.34 -22.64 -18.95
C GLY A 80 4.59 -23.38 -18.41
N ASN A 81 5.00 -24.41 -19.17
CA ASN A 81 6.20 -25.28 -19.06
C ASN A 81 6.44 -26.03 -17.73
N LYS A 82 5.72 -25.71 -16.65
CA LYS A 82 5.74 -26.49 -15.39
C LYS A 82 4.57 -27.49 -15.27
N THR A 83 3.65 -27.47 -16.23
CA THR A 83 2.41 -28.27 -16.25
C THR A 83 2.64 -29.76 -16.54
N GLU A 84 3.69 -30.13 -17.30
CA GLU A 84 4.03 -31.55 -17.54
C GLU A 84 4.45 -32.29 -16.25
N LEU A 85 5.07 -31.58 -15.31
CA LEU A 85 5.51 -32.15 -14.03
C LEU A 85 4.33 -32.40 -13.08
N ALA A 86 3.27 -31.60 -13.18
CA ALA A 86 2.05 -31.73 -12.39
C ALA A 86 1.07 -32.76 -12.99
N ALA A 87 0.99 -32.85 -14.31
CA ALA A 87 0.12 -33.79 -15.02
C ALA A 87 0.55 -35.26 -14.84
N GLN A 88 1.85 -35.56 -14.75
CA GLN A 88 2.37 -36.92 -14.49
C GLN A 88 1.93 -37.51 -13.13
N ARG A 89 1.32 -36.73 -12.24
CA ARG A 89 0.87 -37.16 -10.90
C ARG A 89 -0.64 -37.42 -10.76
N GLY A 90 -1.40 -37.40 -11.87
CA GLY A 90 -2.76 -37.99 -11.92
C GLY A 90 -3.87 -37.21 -11.21
N VAL A 91 -3.95 -35.90 -11.43
CA VAL A 91 -4.84 -35.00 -10.70
C VAL A 91 -5.60 -34.12 -11.72
N LEU A 92 -6.87 -34.41 -12.11
CA LEU A 92 -8.04 -33.48 -12.01
C LEU A 92 -9.30 -33.67 -12.92
N SER A 93 -10.52 -33.38 -12.38
CA SER A 93 -11.87 -33.56 -12.98
C SER A 93 -13.01 -32.65 -12.42
N ARG A 94 -13.52 -31.71 -13.26
CA ARG A 94 -14.78 -30.88 -13.18
C ARG A 94 -14.64 -29.37 -12.88
N LYS A 95 -15.69 -28.57 -13.12
CA LYS A 95 -15.69 -27.09 -13.34
C LYS A 95 -16.74 -26.39 -12.46
N LEU A 96 -16.48 -25.15 -12.02
CA LEU A 96 -17.49 -24.19 -11.53
C LEU A 96 -17.53 -23.01 -12.50
N SER A 97 -18.71 -22.66 -13.00
CA SER A 97 -18.92 -21.52 -13.89
C SER A 97 -20.22 -20.81 -13.54
N ASP A 98 -20.10 -19.52 -13.21
CA ASP A 98 -21.12 -18.53 -13.51
C ASP A 98 -20.51 -17.50 -14.49
N PRO A 99 -20.91 -17.48 -15.78
CA PRO A 99 -20.29 -16.66 -16.82
C PRO A 99 -20.63 -15.15 -16.77
N GLY A 100 -21.37 -14.66 -15.77
CA GLY A 100 -21.99 -13.33 -15.81
C GLY A 100 -21.14 -12.12 -15.38
N ALA A 101 -20.06 -12.31 -14.61
CA ALA A 101 -19.29 -11.19 -14.06
C ALA A 101 -18.00 -10.92 -14.86
N ILE A 102 -18.15 -10.53 -16.13
CA ILE A 102 -17.05 -9.86 -16.84
C ILE A 102 -16.87 -8.51 -16.15
N ILE A 103 -15.77 -8.31 -15.43
CA ILE A 103 -15.34 -6.96 -15.03
C ILE A 103 -15.13 -6.22 -16.36
N PRO A 104 -15.94 -5.19 -16.70
CA PRO A 104 -15.79 -4.50 -17.96
C PRO A 104 -14.39 -3.91 -18.03
N SER A 105 -13.69 -4.15 -19.13
CA SER A 105 -12.36 -3.60 -19.39
C SER A 105 -12.42 -2.07 -19.22
N MET A 106 -11.57 -1.53 -18.35
CA MET A 106 -11.39 -0.07 -18.27
C MET A 106 -11.01 0.43 -19.67
N PRO A 107 -11.81 1.32 -20.29
CA PRO A 107 -11.39 1.96 -21.52
C PRO A 107 -10.12 2.76 -21.22
N LEU A 108 -9.10 2.60 -22.06
CA LEU A 108 -7.98 3.54 -22.06
C LEU A 108 -8.55 4.89 -22.42
N LEU A 109 -8.40 5.85 -21.53
CA LEU A 109 -8.74 7.23 -21.80
C LEU A 109 -7.74 7.77 -22.83
N GLU A 110 -8.20 8.12 -24.02
CA GLU A 110 -7.46 8.98 -24.94
C GLU A 110 -7.59 10.43 -24.46
N GLY A 111 -6.44 11.10 -24.33
CA GLY A 111 -6.32 12.44 -23.73
C GLY A 111 -5.31 12.40 -22.59
N THR A 112 -4.57 13.50 -22.37
CA THR A 112 -3.49 13.62 -21.38
C THR A 112 -3.96 13.16 -20.00
N VAL A 113 -3.67 11.91 -19.66
CA VAL A 113 -4.20 11.29 -18.45
C VAL A 113 -3.36 11.78 -17.27
N VAL A 114 -3.88 12.78 -16.54
CA VAL A 114 -3.57 12.88 -15.12
C VAL A 114 -4.29 11.69 -14.50
N MET A 115 -3.59 10.56 -14.39
CA MET A 115 -4.14 9.37 -13.75
C MET A 115 -4.31 9.72 -12.28
N ALA A 116 -5.52 10.07 -11.91
CA ALA A 116 -5.85 10.45 -10.56
C ALA A 116 -5.48 9.34 -9.57
N GLY A 117 -4.77 9.71 -8.50
CA GLY A 117 -4.13 8.78 -7.57
C GLY A 117 -2.77 8.21 -7.98
N ASN A 118 -2.33 8.40 -9.23
CA ASN A 118 -1.00 8.02 -9.69
C ASN A 118 -0.10 9.24 -9.85
N VAL A 119 1.20 9.01 -9.72
CA VAL A 119 2.22 10.01 -9.97
C VAL A 119 2.23 10.36 -11.46
N ARG A 120 2.21 11.66 -11.78
CA ARG A 120 2.39 12.16 -13.15
C ARG A 120 3.76 11.75 -13.72
N PRO A 121 3.97 11.80 -15.04
CA PRO A 121 5.32 11.72 -15.59
C PRO A 121 6.28 12.70 -14.91
N VAL A 122 7.48 12.22 -14.59
CA VAL A 122 8.51 12.95 -13.83
C VAL A 122 9.62 13.41 -14.76
N ALA A 123 10.15 14.61 -14.55
CA ALA A 123 11.15 15.21 -15.42
C ALA A 123 12.57 14.71 -15.14
N ASP A 124 12.91 14.53 -13.86
CA ASP A 124 14.19 14.05 -13.39
C ASP A 124 14.06 13.33 -12.04
N GLU A 125 15.18 12.92 -11.46
CA GLU A 125 15.21 12.21 -10.18
C GLU A 125 14.63 13.03 -9.02
N ARG A 126 14.98 14.32 -8.92
CA ARG A 126 14.52 15.19 -7.83
C ARG A 126 13.01 15.40 -7.94
N ASP A 127 12.53 15.71 -9.15
CA ASP A 127 11.11 15.84 -9.45
C ASP A 127 10.36 14.54 -9.13
N GLY A 128 10.95 13.40 -9.45
CA GLY A 128 10.41 12.08 -9.13
C GLY A 128 10.25 11.87 -7.62
N LEU A 129 11.32 12.04 -6.85
CA LEU A 129 11.28 11.84 -5.40
C LEU A 129 10.25 12.74 -4.72
N LEU A 130 10.19 14.03 -5.09
CA LEU A 130 9.23 14.97 -4.52
C LEU A 130 7.79 14.65 -4.95
N THR A 131 7.56 14.31 -6.21
CA THR A 131 6.21 14.01 -6.71
C THR A 131 5.66 12.71 -6.11
N PHE A 132 6.49 11.67 -5.97
CA PHE A 132 6.10 10.43 -5.30
C PHE A 132 5.81 10.68 -3.81
N LEU A 133 6.64 11.46 -3.11
CA LEU A 133 6.40 11.79 -1.71
C LEU A 133 5.08 12.58 -1.56
N ALA A 134 4.86 13.60 -2.39
CA ALA A 134 3.62 14.38 -2.39
C ALA A 134 2.38 13.49 -2.62
N GLN A 135 2.46 12.51 -3.52
CA GLN A 135 1.37 11.57 -3.76
C GLN A 135 1.08 10.70 -2.54
N GLN A 136 2.11 10.18 -1.85
CA GLN A 136 1.89 9.41 -0.62
C GLN A 136 1.30 10.27 0.50
N ARG A 137 1.72 11.53 0.61
CA ARG A 137 1.14 12.48 1.57
C ARG A 137 -0.34 12.72 1.29
N TYR A 138 -0.70 12.90 0.02
CA TYR A 138 -2.07 13.08 -0.42
C TYR A 138 -2.95 11.86 -0.07
N VAL A 139 -2.50 10.64 -0.32
CA VAL A 139 -3.26 9.42 0.02
C VAL A 139 -3.50 9.33 1.52
N LEU A 140 -2.49 9.59 2.35
CA LEU A 140 -2.67 9.60 3.80
C LEU A 140 -3.69 10.67 4.24
N ARG A 141 -3.66 11.85 3.61
CA ARG A 141 -4.63 12.93 3.87
C ARG A 141 -6.06 12.54 3.48
N LEU A 142 -6.23 11.79 2.39
CA LEU A 142 -7.55 11.28 1.99
C LEU A 142 -8.17 10.39 3.06
N ALA A 143 -7.39 9.52 3.70
CA ALA A 143 -7.87 8.67 4.78
C ALA A 143 -8.41 9.48 5.98
N ALA A 144 -7.87 10.68 6.24
CA ALA A 144 -8.37 11.60 7.27
C ALA A 144 -9.59 12.44 6.85
N ARG A 145 -9.91 12.51 5.56
CA ARG A 145 -10.89 13.46 5.01
C ARG A 145 -12.30 13.22 5.56
N GLY A 146 -12.92 14.26 6.10
CA GLY A 146 -14.29 14.23 6.60
C GLY A 146 -14.48 13.51 7.94
N LEU A 147 -13.39 13.14 8.61
CA LEU A 147 -13.44 12.69 10.00
C LEU A 147 -13.49 13.89 10.94
N ASN A 148 -14.22 13.75 12.04
CA ASN A 148 -14.06 14.62 13.20
C ASN A 148 -12.93 14.14 14.12
N ASP A 149 -12.57 14.94 15.13
CA ASP A 149 -11.49 14.61 16.08
C ASP A 149 -11.73 13.29 16.81
N ALA A 150 -12.96 13.00 17.21
CA ALA A 150 -13.28 11.76 17.93
C ALA A 150 -13.05 10.54 17.03
N GLN A 151 -13.50 10.59 15.77
CA GLN A 151 -13.30 9.53 14.79
C GLN A 151 -11.83 9.33 14.45
N ALA A 152 -11.09 10.42 14.23
CA ALA A 152 -9.69 10.34 13.86
C ALA A 152 -8.80 9.74 14.95
N ARG A 153 -9.21 9.84 16.22
CA ARG A 153 -8.55 9.26 17.40
C ARG A 153 -8.91 7.80 17.68
N LEU A 154 -9.89 7.22 16.99
CA LEU A 154 -10.25 5.82 17.21
C LEU A 154 -9.07 4.90 16.88
N THR A 155 -8.92 3.85 17.68
CA THR A 155 -7.95 2.76 17.48
C THR A 155 -8.72 1.44 17.28
N PRO A 156 -9.42 1.25 16.14
CA PRO A 156 -10.36 0.15 15.94
C PRO A 156 -9.71 -1.22 15.80
N THR A 157 -8.38 -1.29 15.72
CA THR A 157 -7.63 -2.55 15.62
C THR A 157 -6.96 -2.88 16.95
N ARG A 158 -6.28 -4.03 17.02
CA ARG A 158 -5.48 -4.37 18.22
C ARG A 158 -4.27 -3.46 18.42
N SER A 159 -3.76 -2.81 17.38
CA SER A 159 -2.68 -1.83 17.55
C SER A 159 -3.25 -0.53 18.11
N ALA A 160 -2.42 0.23 18.81
CA ALA A 160 -2.81 1.55 19.34
C ALA A 160 -2.80 2.66 18.26
N LEU A 161 -2.81 2.31 16.96
CA LEU A 161 -2.75 3.27 15.87
C LEU A 161 -4.11 3.93 15.65
N SER A 162 -4.08 5.25 15.46
CA SER A 162 -5.22 6.08 15.05
C SER A 162 -4.84 6.89 13.82
N ILE A 163 -5.82 7.36 13.03
CA ILE A 163 -5.52 8.14 11.82
C ILE A 163 -4.77 9.43 12.16
N VAL A 164 -5.19 10.16 13.20
CA VAL A 164 -4.49 11.39 13.61
C VAL A 164 -3.09 11.08 14.14
N GLY A 165 -2.90 9.97 14.86
CA GLY A 165 -1.58 9.53 15.33
C GLY A 165 -0.64 9.16 14.19
N LEU A 166 -1.15 8.51 13.13
CA LEU A 166 -0.37 8.20 11.94
C LEU A 166 0.11 9.46 11.21
N VAL A 167 -0.78 10.45 11.02
CA VAL A 167 -0.41 11.73 10.40
C VAL A 167 0.64 12.46 11.25
N LYS A 168 0.46 12.49 12.58
CA LYS A 168 1.42 13.10 13.49
C LYS A 168 2.80 12.44 13.41
N HIS A 169 2.85 11.12 13.43
CA HIS A 169 4.10 10.36 13.31
C HIS A 169 4.87 10.69 12.03
N VAL A 170 4.23 10.60 10.86
CA VAL A 170 4.93 10.88 9.60
C VAL A 170 5.35 12.34 9.49
N THR A 171 4.59 13.27 10.09
CA THR A 171 4.96 14.68 10.19
C THR A 171 6.24 14.87 11.03
N SER A 172 6.32 14.20 12.18
CA SER A 172 7.50 14.22 13.06
C SER A 172 8.72 13.60 12.36
N ALA A 173 8.55 12.41 11.77
CA ALA A 173 9.60 11.71 11.04
C ALA A 173 10.18 12.58 9.91
N GLU A 174 9.31 13.21 9.12
CA GLU A 174 9.73 14.10 8.04
C GLU A 174 10.52 15.31 8.55
N ARG A 175 10.03 16.01 9.57
CA ARG A 175 10.73 17.16 10.18
C ARG A 175 12.08 16.78 10.76
N ARG A 176 12.16 15.64 11.45
CA ARG A 176 13.40 15.11 12.03
C ARG A 176 14.43 14.83 10.95
N TRP A 177 14.02 14.21 9.85
CA TRP A 177 14.90 13.95 8.71
C TRP A 177 15.33 15.24 8.01
N MET A 178 14.44 16.21 7.83
CA MET A 178 14.80 17.52 7.27
C MET A 178 15.72 18.33 8.18
N ALA A 179 15.58 18.21 9.50
CA ALA A 179 16.55 18.76 10.44
C ALA A 179 17.93 18.11 10.28
N ALA A 180 18.00 16.78 10.14
CA ALA A 180 19.24 16.06 9.88
C ALA A 180 19.90 16.48 8.56
N VAL A 181 19.10 16.67 7.50
CA VAL A 181 19.57 17.15 6.19
C VAL A 181 20.20 18.54 6.29
N ARG A 182 19.69 19.41 7.18
CA ARG A 182 20.28 20.73 7.49
C ARG A 182 21.47 20.67 8.47
N GLY A 183 21.90 19.47 8.87
CA GLY A 183 23.00 19.27 9.82
C GLY A 183 22.64 19.57 11.28
N SER A 184 21.35 19.73 11.61
CA SER A 184 20.93 19.82 13.01
C SER A 184 21.08 18.45 13.68
N PRO A 185 21.38 18.38 15.00
CA PRO A 185 21.42 17.11 15.72
C PRO A 185 20.07 16.42 15.57
N ALA A 186 20.05 15.33 14.82
CA ALA A 186 18.83 14.55 14.67
C ALA A 186 18.55 13.91 16.04
N ALA A 187 17.42 14.25 16.66
CA ALA A 187 16.94 13.51 17.83
C ALA A 187 16.62 12.07 17.41
N GLY A 188 16.80 11.09 18.30
CA GLY A 188 16.42 9.70 18.04
C GLY A 188 14.93 9.57 17.71
N GLU A 189 14.52 8.38 17.29
CA GLU A 189 13.09 8.09 17.10
C GLU A 189 12.35 8.21 18.44
N ASP A 190 11.34 9.08 18.49
CA ASP A 190 10.50 9.25 19.66
C ASP A 190 9.30 8.31 19.56
N VAL A 191 9.30 7.28 20.40
CA VAL A 191 8.21 6.28 20.50
C VAL A 191 6.85 6.90 20.88
N THR A 192 6.82 8.18 21.27
CA THR A 192 5.59 8.91 21.57
C THR A 192 5.02 9.70 20.37
N ASP A 193 5.64 9.63 19.19
CA ASP A 193 5.22 10.39 17.99
C ASP A 193 3.82 10.02 17.48
N PHE A 194 3.29 8.86 17.86
CA PHE A 194 1.90 8.46 17.61
C PHE A 194 0.89 9.01 18.63
N VAL A 195 1.36 9.52 19.77
CA VAL A 195 0.52 9.98 20.88
C VAL A 195 0.02 11.38 20.57
N VAL A 196 -1.30 11.52 20.43
CA VAL A 196 -1.94 12.81 20.21
C VAL A 196 -2.46 13.34 21.54
N GLY A 197 -1.97 14.52 21.92
CA GLY A 197 -2.35 15.21 23.15
C GLY A 197 -3.85 15.54 23.17
N GLN A 198 -4.38 15.74 24.36
CA GLN A 198 -5.81 16.04 24.58
C GLN A 198 -6.25 17.35 23.91
N GLY A 199 -5.33 18.31 23.74
CA GLY A 199 -5.60 19.60 23.09
C GLY A 199 -5.27 19.69 21.60
N GLU A 200 -4.65 18.67 20.99
CA GLU A 200 -4.25 18.71 19.57
C GLU A 200 -5.40 18.25 18.68
N THR A 201 -5.93 19.09 17.80
CA THR A 201 -7.02 18.68 16.88
C THR A 201 -6.49 17.99 15.61
N LEU A 202 -7.36 17.27 14.89
CA LEU A 202 -7.01 16.74 13.57
C LEU A 202 -6.60 17.87 12.60
N ALA A 203 -7.28 19.02 12.67
CA ALA A 203 -6.99 20.17 11.83
C ALA A 203 -5.59 20.75 12.08
N ASP A 204 -5.18 20.83 13.34
CA ASP A 204 -3.84 21.30 13.72
C ASP A 204 -2.76 20.34 13.20
N VAL A 205 -2.98 19.03 13.37
CA VAL A 205 -2.04 17.99 12.91
C VAL A 205 -1.93 18.00 11.38
N LEU A 206 -3.05 18.16 10.65
CA LEU A 206 -3.03 18.28 9.19
C LEU A 206 -2.34 19.57 8.71
N THR A 207 -2.48 20.67 9.47
CA THR A 207 -1.79 21.93 9.18
C THR A 207 -0.28 21.80 9.42
N ALA A 208 0.13 21.12 10.48
CA ALA A 208 1.53 20.80 10.74
C ALA A 208 2.11 19.90 9.64
N TYR A 209 1.33 18.94 9.14
CA TYR A 209 1.70 18.08 8.03
C TYR A 209 1.91 18.86 6.73
N ASP A 210 0.99 19.78 6.40
CA ASP A 210 1.10 20.67 5.24
C ASP A 210 2.29 21.65 5.37
N SER A 211 2.67 22.04 6.59
CA SER A 211 3.89 22.82 6.83
C SER A 211 5.16 22.00 6.60
N ALA A 212 5.22 20.78 7.15
CA ALA A 212 6.36 19.88 6.95
C ALA A 212 6.61 19.60 5.46
N ALA A 213 5.53 19.37 4.69
CA ALA A 213 5.62 19.14 3.26
C ALA A 213 6.28 20.30 2.51
N ARG A 214 5.84 21.55 2.79
CA ARG A 214 6.40 22.77 2.20
C ARG A 214 7.86 22.98 2.59
N GLU A 215 8.17 22.81 3.87
CA GLU A 215 9.54 22.91 4.38
C GLU A 215 10.47 21.91 3.68
N THR A 216 10.02 20.66 3.49
CA THR A 216 10.78 19.65 2.75
C THR A 216 11.04 20.06 1.31
N GLU A 217 10.02 20.56 0.60
CA GLU A 217 10.16 21.02 -0.78
C GLU A 217 11.15 22.20 -0.90
N GLU A 218 11.06 23.17 0.00
CA GLU A 218 11.97 24.32 0.07
C GLU A 218 13.42 23.89 0.32
N ILE A 219 13.64 22.97 1.28
CA ILE A 219 14.98 22.45 1.61
C ILE A 219 15.56 21.69 0.41
N VAL A 220 14.80 20.77 -0.18
CA VAL A 220 15.28 19.90 -1.26
C VAL A 220 15.54 20.71 -2.53
N ALA A 221 14.76 21.74 -2.81
CA ALA A 221 15.01 22.67 -3.92
C ALA A 221 16.36 23.39 -3.80
N GLY A 222 16.79 23.68 -2.57
CA GLY A 222 18.08 24.31 -2.27
C GLY A 222 19.30 23.38 -2.30
N ILE A 223 19.11 22.06 -2.42
CA ILE A 223 20.20 21.08 -2.35
C ILE A 223 20.72 20.78 -3.77
N PRO A 224 21.99 21.11 -4.09
CA PRO A 224 22.52 20.91 -5.44
C PRO A 224 22.72 19.42 -5.77
N ASP A 225 23.19 18.63 -4.80
CA ASP A 225 23.47 17.20 -4.96
C ASP A 225 22.73 16.36 -3.91
N LEU A 226 21.80 15.52 -4.37
CA LEU A 226 21.07 14.59 -3.49
C LEU A 226 21.95 13.46 -2.95
N GLY A 227 23.17 13.30 -3.46
CA GLY A 227 24.20 12.41 -2.93
C GLY A 227 24.89 12.92 -1.66
N GLN A 228 24.69 14.18 -1.28
CA GLN A 228 25.38 14.76 -0.12
C GLN A 228 25.09 13.97 1.18
N PRO A 229 26.09 13.83 2.07
CA PRO A 229 25.96 12.98 3.25
C PRO A 229 25.07 13.61 4.33
N VAL A 230 24.21 12.78 4.92
CA VAL A 230 23.33 13.08 6.06
C VAL A 230 23.73 12.15 7.20
N ARG A 231 24.17 12.71 8.33
CA ARG A 231 24.66 11.95 9.49
C ARG A 231 23.67 12.01 10.64
N VAL A 232 23.41 10.86 11.24
CA VAL A 232 22.52 10.70 12.40
C VAL A 232 23.21 9.83 13.46
N PRO A 233 22.92 10.00 14.76
CA PRO A 233 23.64 9.29 15.83
C PRO A 233 23.33 7.78 15.91
N TRP A 234 22.30 7.29 15.22
CA TRP A 234 21.91 5.87 15.17
C TRP A 234 22.26 5.18 13.84
N LEU A 235 23.30 5.65 13.16
CA LEU A 235 23.83 4.95 11.98
C LEU A 235 24.33 3.54 12.38
N PRO A 236 24.10 2.51 11.56
CA PRO A 236 24.82 1.25 11.71
C PRO A 236 26.34 1.47 11.64
N ASP A 237 27.11 0.65 12.35
CA ASP A 237 28.57 0.82 12.47
C ASP A 237 29.29 0.81 11.11
N GLU A 238 28.73 0.13 10.10
CA GLU A 238 29.30 0.04 8.75
C GLU A 238 28.87 1.17 7.80
N VAL A 239 28.06 2.13 8.25
CA VAL A 239 27.48 3.19 7.41
C VAL A 239 27.98 4.57 7.85
N ASP A 240 28.85 5.18 7.04
CA ASP A 240 29.43 6.50 7.33
C ASP A 240 28.40 7.65 7.32
N ALA A 241 27.41 7.56 6.43
CA ALA A 241 26.31 8.51 6.29
C ALA A 241 25.21 7.95 5.38
N TRP A 242 23.98 8.43 5.57
CA TRP A 242 22.95 8.34 4.54
C TRP A 242 23.19 9.42 3.48
N SER A 243 22.49 9.35 2.34
CA SER A 243 22.42 10.48 1.39
C SER A 243 21.06 11.16 1.50
N VAL A 244 20.93 12.41 1.05
CA VAL A 244 19.61 13.08 0.94
C VAL A 244 18.65 12.26 0.08
N ARG A 245 19.16 11.63 -0.99
CA ARG A 245 18.41 10.68 -1.82
C ARG A 245 17.84 9.53 -1.00
N TRP A 246 18.66 8.90 -0.16
CA TRP A 246 18.20 7.83 0.73
C TRP A 246 17.12 8.32 1.69
N VAL A 247 17.30 9.51 2.26
CA VAL A 247 16.31 10.13 3.17
C VAL A 247 14.97 10.32 2.47
N LEU A 248 14.94 10.85 1.24
CA LEU A 248 13.71 11.04 0.49
C LEU A 248 13.01 9.71 0.15
N LEU A 249 13.78 8.69 -0.26
CA LEU A 249 13.24 7.34 -0.48
C LEU A 249 12.66 6.74 0.80
N HIS A 250 13.33 6.93 1.93
CA HIS A 250 12.85 6.48 3.22
C HIS A 250 11.54 7.19 3.62
N LEU A 251 11.43 8.51 3.39
CA LEU A 251 10.18 9.25 3.65
C LEU A 251 9.02 8.78 2.75
N ILE A 252 9.28 8.48 1.47
CA ILE A 252 8.28 7.88 0.58
C ILE A 252 7.81 6.54 1.14
N GLN A 253 8.75 5.66 1.50
CA GLN A 253 8.45 4.33 2.05
C GLN A 253 7.65 4.42 3.35
N GLU A 254 8.08 5.26 4.28
CA GLU A 254 7.46 5.40 5.60
C GLU A 254 6.04 5.98 5.46
N THR A 255 5.86 7.01 4.64
CA THR A 255 4.54 7.59 4.37
C THR A 255 3.62 6.58 3.69
N ALA A 256 4.11 5.85 2.68
CA ALA A 256 3.33 4.82 1.99
C ALA A 256 2.90 3.68 2.93
N ARG A 257 3.80 3.23 3.81
CA ARG A 257 3.51 2.22 4.83
C ARG A 257 2.36 2.68 5.73
N HIS A 258 2.40 3.93 6.20
CA HIS A 258 1.36 4.45 7.09
C HIS A 258 0.07 4.85 6.37
N ALA A 259 0.12 5.22 5.09
CA ALA A 259 -1.06 5.39 4.26
C ALA A 259 -1.86 4.08 4.15
N GLY A 260 -1.18 2.95 3.91
CA GLY A 260 -1.83 1.63 3.90
C GLY A 260 -2.46 1.24 5.25
N HIS A 261 -1.80 1.58 6.37
CA HIS A 261 -2.41 1.42 7.69
C HIS A 261 -3.66 2.30 7.85
N ALA A 262 -3.60 3.56 7.40
CA ALA A 262 -4.70 4.51 7.52
C ALA A 262 -5.94 4.08 6.72
N ASP A 263 -5.77 3.46 5.55
CA ASP A 263 -6.87 2.89 4.77
C ASP A 263 -7.63 1.82 5.56
N ILE A 264 -6.92 0.88 6.17
CA ILE A 264 -7.53 -0.18 7.01
C ILE A 264 -8.27 0.44 8.19
N LEU A 265 -7.66 1.41 8.88
CA LEU A 265 -8.31 2.10 10.01
C LEU A 265 -9.57 2.84 9.54
N ARG A 266 -9.49 3.50 8.38
CA ARG A 266 -10.61 4.27 7.83
C ARG A 266 -11.80 3.38 7.50
N GLU A 267 -11.55 2.24 6.86
CA GLU A 267 -12.58 1.26 6.56
C GLU A 267 -13.28 0.74 7.84
N HIS A 268 -12.54 0.53 8.92
CA HIS A 268 -13.13 0.11 10.20
C HIS A 268 -13.95 1.22 10.89
N ILE A 269 -13.58 2.49 10.71
CA ILE A 269 -14.25 3.63 11.35
C ILE A 269 -15.63 3.89 10.73
N ASP A 270 -15.72 3.96 9.40
CA ASP A 270 -16.97 4.36 8.72
C ASP A 270 -17.23 3.65 7.38
N GLY A 271 -16.47 2.60 7.06
CA GLY A 271 -16.58 1.84 5.81
C GLY A 271 -16.08 2.57 4.56
N ALA A 272 -15.47 3.75 4.69
CA ALA A 272 -14.94 4.47 3.53
C ALA A 272 -13.64 3.83 3.04
N THR A 273 -13.52 3.66 1.72
CA THR A 273 -12.33 3.15 1.04
C THR A 273 -11.63 4.26 0.24
N ALA A 274 -10.36 4.07 -0.09
CA ALA A 274 -9.51 5.09 -0.71
C ALA A 274 -10.07 5.65 -2.03
N VAL A 275 -10.56 4.78 -2.94
CA VAL A 275 -10.99 5.22 -4.29
C VAL A 275 -12.25 6.11 -4.24
N PRO A 276 -13.34 5.77 -3.51
CA PRO A 276 -14.46 6.69 -3.29
C PRO A 276 -14.09 8.02 -2.61
N LEU A 277 -13.14 8.01 -1.67
CA LEU A 277 -12.66 9.23 -1.01
C LEU A 277 -11.91 10.14 -1.97
N MET A 278 -11.03 9.55 -2.79
CA MET A 278 -10.29 10.24 -3.86
C MET A 278 -11.22 10.81 -4.92
N ALA A 279 -12.16 10.00 -5.42
CA ALA A 279 -13.16 10.42 -6.38
C ALA A 279 -13.98 11.62 -5.87
N ALA A 280 -14.29 11.66 -4.57
CA ALA A 280 -14.96 12.78 -3.95
C ALA A 280 -14.05 13.99 -3.70
N ALA A 281 -12.74 13.80 -3.55
CA ALA A 281 -11.78 14.89 -3.38
C ALA A 281 -11.52 15.60 -4.71
N GLU A 282 -11.55 14.85 -5.81
CA GLU A 282 -11.23 15.33 -7.15
C GLU A 282 -12.45 15.58 -8.04
N GLY A 283 -13.66 15.39 -7.51
CA GLY A 283 -14.90 15.69 -8.23
C GLY A 283 -15.18 14.76 -9.41
N TRP A 284 -14.78 13.48 -9.32
CA TRP A 284 -15.07 12.52 -10.39
C TRP A 284 -16.57 12.27 -10.50
N PRO A 285 -17.09 12.00 -11.72
CA PRO A 285 -18.51 11.71 -11.91
C PRO A 285 -18.88 10.35 -11.29
N VAL A 286 -20.15 10.22 -10.89
CA VAL A 286 -20.73 8.93 -10.46
C VAL A 286 -20.69 7.94 -11.62
N ARG A 287 -20.27 6.71 -11.34
CA ARG A 287 -20.24 5.59 -12.31
C ARG A 287 -20.86 4.34 -11.66
N PRO A 288 -21.32 3.35 -12.45
CA PRO A 288 -21.90 2.10 -11.91
C PRO A 288 -20.99 1.35 -10.93
N TRP A 289 -19.67 1.45 -11.12
CA TRP A 289 -18.64 0.80 -10.28
C TRP A 289 -17.92 1.77 -9.34
N LEU A 290 -18.27 3.06 -9.33
CA LEU A 290 -17.62 4.06 -8.49
C LEU A 290 -18.60 5.15 -8.08
N LYS A 291 -18.93 5.16 -6.79
CA LYS A 291 -19.70 6.23 -6.17
C LYS A 291 -18.78 7.06 -5.29
N PRO A 292 -18.48 8.33 -5.64
CA PRO A 292 -17.77 9.24 -4.77
C PRO A 292 -18.41 9.28 -3.37
N ARG A 293 -17.59 9.29 -2.32
CA ARG A 293 -18.08 9.41 -0.94
C ARG A 293 -18.74 10.78 -0.76
N SER A 294 -20.00 10.79 -0.34
CA SER A 294 -20.68 12.02 0.08
C SER A 294 -20.00 12.59 1.33
N PRO A 295 -19.91 13.92 1.50
CA PRO A 295 -19.48 14.52 2.77
C PRO A 295 -20.33 13.95 3.91
N SER A 296 -19.70 13.58 5.01
CA SER A 296 -20.39 13.32 6.27
C SER A 296 -21.20 14.58 6.60
N GLY A 297 -22.53 14.47 6.67
CA GLY A 297 -23.41 15.55 7.12
C GLY A 297 -23.32 15.80 8.61
#